data_AF-A0A7S0YYB9-F1
#
_entry.id   AF-A0A7S0YYB9-F1
#
_cell.length_a   1.000
_cell.length_b   1.000
_cell.length_c   1.000
_cell.angle_alpha   90.00
_cell.angle_beta   90.00
_cell.angle_gamma   90.00
#
_symmetry.space_group_name_H-M   'P 1'
#
loop_
_entity.id
_entity.type
_entity.pdbx_description
1 polymer ?
#
loop_
_entity_poly.entity_id
_entity_poly.type
_entity_poly.pdbx_seq_one_letter_code
_entity_poly.pdbx_strand_id
1 'polypeptide(L)'
;GDVIGTEEATWRACFYGETGVAKEAADDFVSKQKAMYANNGECKETMRHHERQYPKDGIDGDIENVMQRVGRRIMVMWGDKDQVVSANPNFDRWKSATDHGHANVALHTVEGAGHMCFLEKRDEVNAKIVEFLVKRPNRNSSVTGERRNSSSSQPDSLASGSGGRGSIVGSLPSNLFASVKVDSMGRPQG
;
A
#
# COMPACT_ATOMS: atom_id res chain seq x y z
N GLY A 1 36.31 -6.26 12.83
CA GLY A 1 36.58 -5.89 11.43
C GLY A 1 35.32 -5.28 10.87
N ASP A 2 35.43 -4.09 10.30
CA ASP A 2 34.33 -3.18 9.97
C ASP A 2 33.19 -3.81 9.14
N VAL A 3 31.99 -3.81 9.71
CA VAL A 3 30.71 -4.15 9.04
C VAL A 3 29.93 -2.88 8.65
N ILE A 4 30.52 -1.71 8.86
CA ILE A 4 29.85 -0.41 8.64
C ILE A 4 29.60 -0.16 7.14
N GLY A 5 30.38 -0.77 6.25
CA GLY A 5 30.22 -0.63 4.80
C GLY A 5 29.09 -1.45 4.16
N THR A 6 28.64 -2.54 4.80
CA THR A 6 27.60 -3.41 4.22
C THR A 6 26.19 -3.02 4.68
N GLU A 7 26.03 -2.56 5.92
CA GLU A 7 24.71 -2.21 6.48
C GLU A 7 24.14 -0.92 5.86
N GLU A 8 24.98 0.11 5.72
CA GLU A 8 24.56 1.34 5.03
C GLU A 8 24.20 1.06 3.57
N ALA A 9 24.98 0.24 2.88
CA ALA A 9 24.68 -0.15 1.50
C ALA A 9 23.31 -0.85 1.40
N THR A 10 23.00 -1.75 2.34
CA THR A 10 21.68 -2.39 2.41
C THR A 10 20.55 -1.38 2.61
N TRP A 11 20.69 -0.42 3.54
CA TRP A 11 19.63 0.58 3.76
C TRP A 11 19.46 1.52 2.58
N ARG A 12 20.56 1.86 1.89
CA ARG A 12 20.50 2.66 0.66
C ARG A 12 19.83 1.90 -0.48
N ALA A 13 20.04 0.58 -0.56
CA ALA A 13 19.36 -0.28 -1.55
C ALA A 13 17.84 -0.36 -1.34
N CYS A 14 17.32 0.07 -0.18
CA CYS A 14 15.88 0.19 0.03
C CYS A 14 15.25 1.35 -0.76
N PHE A 15 16.06 2.25 -1.35
CA PHE A 15 15.61 3.38 -2.15
C PHE A 15 16.04 3.19 -3.60
N TYR A 16 15.21 3.62 -4.56
CA TYR A 16 15.56 3.61 -5.97
C TYR A 16 16.07 4.98 -6.45
N GLY A 17 15.43 6.06 -6.03
CA GLY A 17 15.76 7.41 -6.45
C GLY A 17 17.11 7.88 -5.87
N GLU A 18 18.07 8.13 -6.74
CA GLU A 18 19.43 8.56 -6.35
C GLU A 18 19.58 10.09 -6.19
N THR A 19 18.51 10.84 -6.49
CA THR A 19 18.48 12.32 -6.48
C THR A 19 17.17 12.87 -5.89
N GLY A 20 17.15 14.17 -5.58
CA GLY A 20 15.97 14.88 -5.09
C GLY A 20 15.41 14.34 -3.78
N VAL A 21 14.09 14.40 -3.62
CA VAL A 21 13.37 14.01 -2.40
C VAL A 21 13.68 12.57 -1.96
N ALA A 22 13.82 11.64 -2.90
CA ALA A 22 14.15 10.25 -2.60
C ALA A 22 15.54 10.11 -1.96
N LYS A 23 16.53 10.84 -2.47
CA LYS A 23 17.89 10.85 -1.92
C LYS A 23 17.92 11.47 -0.53
N GLU A 24 17.26 12.61 -0.35
CA GLU A 24 17.18 13.28 0.96
C GLU A 24 16.53 12.37 2.01
N ALA A 25 15.47 11.65 1.64
CA ALA A 25 14.83 10.66 2.50
C ALA A 25 15.76 9.48 2.82
N ALA A 26 16.53 8.99 1.84
CA ALA A 26 17.51 7.93 2.05
C ALA A 26 18.62 8.36 3.01
N ASP A 27 19.17 9.57 2.83
CA ASP A 27 20.23 10.10 3.69
C ASP A 27 19.76 10.31 5.13
N ASP A 28 18.55 10.87 5.32
CA ASP A 28 17.94 11.02 6.64
C ASP A 28 17.67 9.65 7.31
N PHE A 29 17.14 8.68 6.55
CA PHE A 29 16.89 7.33 7.05
C PHE A 29 18.18 6.64 7.50
N VAL A 30 19.20 6.63 6.65
CA VAL A 30 20.51 6.03 6.96
C VAL A 30 21.13 6.69 8.19
N SER A 31 21.09 8.02 8.28
CA SER A 31 21.62 8.77 9.42
C SER A 31 20.94 8.36 10.73
N LYS A 32 19.60 8.27 10.73
CA LYS A 32 18.81 7.85 11.90
C LYS A 32 19.08 6.39 12.29
N GLN A 33 19.19 5.49 11.32
CA GLN A 33 19.51 4.08 11.57
C GLN A 33 20.89 3.92 12.19
N LYS A 34 21.91 4.64 11.68
CA LYS A 34 23.26 4.67 12.28
C LYS A 34 23.21 5.12 13.74
N ALA A 35 22.50 6.22 14.02
CA ALA A 35 22.39 6.75 15.37
C ALA A 35 21.67 5.79 16.33
N MET A 36 20.60 5.13 15.86
CA MET A 36 19.86 4.15 16.66
C MET A 36 20.72 2.94 17.01
N TYR A 37 21.43 2.36 16.03
CA TYR A 37 22.24 1.16 16.26
C TYR A 37 23.54 1.44 17.02
N ALA A 38 24.10 2.65 16.93
CA ALA A 38 25.24 3.05 17.74
C ALA A 38 24.88 3.14 19.24
N ASN A 39 23.64 3.52 19.55
CA ASN A 39 23.18 3.76 20.92
C ASN A 39 22.38 2.59 21.51
N ASN A 40 21.97 1.61 20.70
CA ASN A 40 21.17 0.47 21.14
C ASN A 40 21.50 -0.80 20.34
N GLY A 41 22.44 -1.59 20.88
CA GLY A 41 22.87 -2.85 20.27
C GLY A 41 21.78 -3.94 20.24
N GLU A 42 20.80 -3.89 21.14
CA GLU A 42 19.66 -4.82 21.15
C GLU A 42 18.77 -4.59 19.92
N CYS A 43 18.47 -3.32 19.61
CA CYS A 43 17.67 -2.96 18.45
C CYS A 43 18.29 -3.48 17.14
N LYS A 44 19.63 -3.44 17.05
CA LYS A 44 20.39 -4.00 15.93
C LYS A 44 20.22 -5.52 15.82
N GLU A 45 20.31 -6.25 16.92
CA GLU A 45 20.17 -7.71 16.91
C GLU A 45 18.72 -8.13 16.62
N THR A 46 17.73 -7.41 17.14
CA THR A 46 16.30 -7.61 16.82
C THR A 46 16.06 -7.46 15.32
N MET A 47 16.61 -6.43 14.68
CA MET A 47 16.46 -6.22 13.24
C MET A 47 17.09 -7.35 12.42
N ARG A 48 18.30 -7.79 12.78
CA ARG A 48 18.94 -8.96 12.15
C ARG A 48 18.16 -10.26 12.38
N HIS A 49 17.49 -10.38 13.51
CA HIS A 49 16.61 -11.52 13.79
C HIS A 49 15.40 -11.51 12.84
N HIS A 50 14.75 -10.36 12.67
CA HIS A 50 13.64 -10.20 11.73
C HIS A 50 14.06 -10.47 10.28
N GLU A 51 15.19 -9.96 9.82
CA GLU A 51 15.72 -10.23 8.48
C GLU A 51 15.96 -11.73 8.23
N ARG A 52 16.44 -12.46 9.24
CA ARG A 52 16.63 -13.92 9.18
C ARG A 52 15.32 -14.70 9.18
N GLN A 53 14.28 -14.17 9.81
CA GLN A 53 12.97 -14.81 9.92
C GLN A 53 12.02 -14.44 8.79
N TYR A 54 12.32 -13.40 8.00
CA TYR A 54 11.47 -13.00 6.89
C TYR A 54 11.29 -14.19 5.93
N PRO A 55 10.05 -14.67 5.73
CA PRO A 55 9.81 -15.81 4.86
C PRO A 55 10.13 -15.39 3.43
N LYS A 56 11.25 -15.89 2.90
CA LYS A 56 11.61 -15.70 1.49
C LYS A 56 10.66 -16.46 0.56
N ASP A 57 10.08 -17.54 1.08
CA ASP A 57 9.14 -18.43 0.41
C ASP A 57 7.91 -18.69 1.28
N GLY A 58 6.80 -19.13 0.66
CA GLY A 58 5.64 -19.64 1.40
C GLY A 58 4.67 -18.59 1.93
N ILE A 59 4.72 -17.33 1.46
CA ILE A 59 3.75 -16.30 1.84
C ILE A 59 2.33 -16.57 1.33
N ASP A 60 2.15 -17.55 0.43
CA ASP A 60 0.87 -17.84 -0.21
C ASP A 60 -0.21 -18.19 0.83
N GLY A 61 0.14 -18.98 1.85
CA GLY A 61 -0.78 -19.29 2.95
C GLY A 61 -1.16 -18.05 3.78
N ASP A 62 -0.24 -17.11 3.97
CA ASP A 62 -0.53 -15.84 4.65
C ASP A 62 -1.44 -14.94 3.80
N ILE A 63 -1.19 -14.87 2.48
CA ILE A 63 -2.05 -14.16 1.54
C ILE A 63 -3.46 -14.74 1.58
N GLU A 64 -3.61 -16.05 1.47
CA GLU A 64 -4.91 -16.74 1.55
C GLU A 64 -5.62 -16.45 2.89
N ASN A 65 -4.90 -16.55 4.01
CA ASN A 65 -5.45 -16.23 5.34
C ASN A 65 -5.93 -14.78 5.44
N VAL A 66 -5.22 -13.84 4.82
CA VAL A 66 -5.62 -12.43 4.77
C VAL A 66 -6.84 -12.25 3.86
N MET A 67 -6.89 -12.95 2.72
CA MET A 67 -8.00 -12.92 1.76
C MET A 67 -9.32 -13.46 2.30
N GLN A 68 -9.27 -14.44 3.21
CA GLN A 68 -10.46 -15.04 3.83
C GLN A 68 -11.14 -14.10 4.84
N ARG A 69 -10.53 -12.96 5.20
CA ARG A 69 -11.10 -12.02 6.18
C ARG A 69 -12.26 -11.24 5.59
N VAL A 70 -13.48 -11.76 5.77
CA VAL A 70 -14.73 -11.14 5.33
C VAL A 70 -14.87 -9.70 5.84
N GLY A 71 -15.33 -8.81 4.94
CA GLY A 71 -15.66 -7.43 5.28
C GLY A 71 -14.48 -6.46 5.41
N ARG A 72 -13.24 -6.94 5.25
CA ARG A 72 -12.04 -6.08 5.21
C ARG A 72 -11.69 -5.73 3.79
N ARG A 73 -11.39 -4.45 3.55
CA ARG A 73 -10.72 -3.99 2.34
C ARG A 73 -9.22 -3.96 2.60
N ILE A 74 -8.45 -4.48 1.65
CA ILE A 74 -7.00 -4.57 1.74
C ILE A 74 -6.42 -3.73 0.61
N MET A 75 -5.35 -3.00 0.90
CA MET A 75 -4.55 -2.32 -0.11
C MET A 75 -3.12 -2.83 -0.02
N VAL A 76 -2.58 -3.28 -1.14
CA VAL A 76 -1.20 -3.69 -1.27
C VAL A 76 -0.51 -2.70 -2.19
N MET A 77 0.56 -2.08 -1.68
CA MET A 77 1.41 -1.17 -2.43
C MET A 77 2.80 -1.74 -2.56
N TRP A 78 3.43 -1.51 -3.71
CA TRP A 78 4.80 -1.97 -3.97
C TRP A 78 5.54 -0.97 -4.86
N GLY A 79 6.82 -0.74 -4.60
CA GLY A 79 7.69 -0.02 -5.55
C GLY A 79 8.10 -0.95 -6.69
N ASP A 80 7.99 -0.51 -7.94
CA ASP A 80 8.34 -1.35 -9.10
C ASP A 80 9.85 -1.63 -9.24
N LYS A 81 10.68 -0.87 -8.53
CA LYS A 81 12.15 -1.02 -8.49
C LYS A 81 12.65 -1.55 -7.14
N ASP A 82 11.78 -2.13 -6.32
CA ASP A 82 12.19 -2.77 -5.07
C ASP A 82 13.20 -3.91 -5.34
N GLN A 83 14.43 -3.75 -4.88
CA GLN A 83 15.50 -4.75 -4.98
C GLN A 83 15.68 -5.57 -3.69
N VAL A 84 15.04 -5.16 -2.60
CA VAL A 84 15.10 -5.83 -1.30
C VAL A 84 14.08 -6.95 -1.25
N VAL A 85 12.84 -6.66 -1.68
CA VAL A 85 11.77 -7.63 -1.87
C VAL A 85 11.15 -7.40 -3.24
N SER A 86 11.69 -8.09 -4.24
CA SER A 86 11.30 -7.89 -5.64
C SER A 86 9.81 -8.08 -5.87
N ALA A 87 9.22 -7.20 -6.68
CA ALA A 87 7.80 -7.24 -7.03
C ALA A 87 7.41 -8.58 -7.68
N ASN A 88 8.28 -9.18 -8.49
CA ASN A 88 8.15 -10.58 -8.90
C ASN A 88 9.10 -11.44 -8.04
N PRO A 89 8.62 -12.51 -7.38
CA PRO A 89 7.26 -13.06 -7.45
C PRO A 89 6.26 -12.46 -6.46
N ASN A 90 6.70 -11.62 -5.51
CA ASN A 90 5.94 -11.33 -4.30
C ASN A 90 4.62 -10.57 -4.54
N PHE A 91 4.66 -9.48 -5.31
CA PHE A 91 3.47 -8.71 -5.67
C PHE A 91 2.59 -9.47 -6.68
N ASP A 92 3.18 -10.28 -7.55
CA ASP A 92 2.42 -11.11 -8.51
C ASP A 92 1.64 -12.23 -7.81
N ARG A 93 2.11 -12.74 -6.67
CA ARG A 93 1.34 -13.65 -5.80
C ARG A 93 0.04 -12.98 -5.30
N TRP A 94 0.09 -11.71 -4.90
CA TRP A 94 -1.10 -10.95 -4.52
C TRP A 94 -2.05 -10.73 -5.71
N LYS A 95 -1.55 -10.41 -6.90
CA LYS A 95 -2.37 -10.32 -8.14
C LYS A 95 -3.10 -11.63 -8.42
N SER A 96 -2.36 -12.73 -8.37
CA SER A 96 -2.90 -14.05 -8.62
C SER A 96 -4.00 -14.39 -7.63
N ALA A 97 -3.80 -14.11 -6.33
CA ALA A 97 -4.83 -14.32 -5.31
C ALA A 97 -6.11 -13.49 -5.55
N THR A 98 -6.00 -12.28 -6.12
CA THR A 98 -7.17 -11.44 -6.40
C THR A 98 -8.01 -11.92 -7.59
N ASP A 99 -7.37 -12.51 -8.61
CA ASP A 99 -8.06 -13.03 -9.79
C ASP A 99 -8.97 -14.23 -9.48
N HIS A 100 -8.75 -14.90 -8.34
CA HIS A 100 -9.58 -16.01 -7.85
C HIS A 100 -10.85 -15.58 -7.09
N GLY A 101 -11.28 -14.31 -7.21
CA GLY A 101 -12.61 -13.85 -6.77
C GLY A 101 -12.65 -13.04 -5.47
N HIS A 102 -11.51 -12.57 -4.95
CA HIS A 102 -11.46 -11.73 -3.76
C HIS A 102 -11.59 -10.24 -4.11
N ALA A 103 -12.82 -9.76 -4.25
CA ALA A 103 -13.16 -8.40 -4.72
C ALA A 103 -12.75 -7.22 -3.79
N ASN A 104 -12.09 -7.49 -2.66
CA ASN A 104 -11.80 -6.48 -1.63
C ASN A 104 -10.35 -6.02 -1.55
N VAL A 105 -9.51 -6.41 -2.52
CA VAL A 105 -8.10 -6.01 -2.56
C VAL A 105 -7.87 -4.96 -3.65
N ALA A 106 -7.19 -3.89 -3.28
CA ALA A 106 -6.65 -2.92 -4.21
C ALA A 106 -5.14 -3.14 -4.33
N LEU A 107 -4.67 -3.36 -5.55
CA LEU A 107 -3.24 -3.51 -5.85
C LEU A 107 -2.76 -2.23 -6.52
N HIS A 108 -1.66 -1.68 -6.03
CA HIS A 108 -1.07 -0.48 -6.60
C HIS A 108 0.46 -0.59 -6.65
N THR A 109 1.02 -0.33 -7.82
CA THR A 109 2.47 -0.23 -8.00
C THR A 109 2.84 1.24 -8.08
N VAL A 110 3.87 1.64 -7.34
CA VAL A 110 4.45 2.98 -7.35
C VAL A 110 5.63 2.97 -8.31
N GLU A 111 5.51 3.73 -9.40
CA GLU A 111 6.51 3.72 -10.48
C GLU A 111 7.78 4.51 -10.11
N GLY A 112 8.94 3.94 -10.44
CA GLY A 112 10.25 4.52 -10.16
C GLY A 112 10.52 4.65 -8.67
N ALA A 113 10.15 3.65 -7.88
CA ALA A 113 10.34 3.63 -6.43
C ALA A 113 10.83 2.26 -5.94
N GLY A 114 11.64 2.26 -4.87
CA GLY A 114 12.19 1.07 -4.24
C GLY A 114 11.33 0.55 -3.08
N HIS A 115 11.97 -0.18 -2.16
CA HIS A 115 11.35 -0.75 -0.96
C HIS A 115 10.67 0.30 -0.09
N MET A 116 11.28 1.47 0.02
CA MET A 116 10.78 2.62 0.79
C MET A 116 9.92 3.56 -0.06
N CYS A 117 9.12 3.03 -0.99
CA CYS A 117 8.29 3.82 -1.91
C CYS A 117 7.41 4.89 -1.22
N PHE A 118 6.96 4.65 0.02
CA PHE A 118 6.20 5.61 0.82
C PHE A 118 7.01 6.82 1.31
N LEU A 119 8.34 6.72 1.36
CA LEU A 119 9.24 7.85 1.58
C LEU A 119 9.63 8.52 0.27
N GLU A 120 9.94 7.74 -0.76
CA GLU A 120 10.39 8.26 -2.07
C GLU A 120 9.30 9.02 -2.83
N LYS A 121 8.05 8.55 -2.73
CA LYS A 121 6.88 9.05 -3.47
C LYS A 121 5.74 9.36 -2.50
N ARG A 122 6.05 9.99 -1.38
CA ARG A 122 5.11 10.25 -0.28
C ARG A 122 3.78 10.83 -0.73
N ASP A 123 3.80 11.84 -1.59
CA ASP A 123 2.58 12.53 -2.03
C ASP A 123 1.67 11.61 -2.88
N GLU A 124 2.26 10.85 -3.79
CA GLU A 124 1.56 9.85 -4.60
C GLU A 124 0.96 8.73 -3.72
N VAL A 125 1.77 8.19 -2.82
CA VAL A 125 1.36 7.14 -1.88
C VAL A 125 0.22 7.62 -0.97
N ASN A 126 0.34 8.83 -0.41
CA ASN A 126 -0.70 9.41 0.42
C ASN A 126 -2.00 9.65 -0.36
N ALA A 127 -1.91 10.16 -1.59
CA ALA A 127 -3.08 10.34 -2.44
C ALA A 127 -3.81 9.00 -2.70
N LYS A 128 -3.06 7.92 -2.91
CA LYS A 128 -3.60 6.57 -3.13
C LYS A 128 -4.24 5.98 -1.87
N ILE A 129 -3.62 6.18 -0.71
CA ILE A 129 -4.21 5.78 0.58
C ILE A 129 -5.53 6.52 0.80
N VAL A 130 -5.57 7.84 0.59
CA VAL A 130 -6.80 8.64 0.74
C VAL A 130 -7.88 8.17 -0.24
N GLU A 131 -7.53 7.97 -1.50
CA GLU A 131 -8.43 7.42 -2.52
C GLU A 131 -9.04 6.08 -2.06
N PHE A 132 -8.21 5.19 -1.54
CA PHE A 132 -8.64 3.89 -1.03
C PHE A 132 -9.56 4.02 0.20
N LEU A 133 -9.25 4.90 1.16
CA LEU A 133 -10.05 5.09 2.37
C LEU A 133 -11.41 5.73 2.08
N VAL A 134 -11.46 6.71 1.17
CA VAL A 134 -12.67 7.48 0.87
C VAL A 134 -13.61 6.74 -0.09
N LYS A 135 -13.08 5.94 -1.03
CA LYS A 135 -13.92 5.12 -1.92
C LYS A 135 -14.65 4.06 -1.09
N ARG A 136 -15.94 4.27 -0.81
CA ARG A 136 -16.77 3.25 -0.16
C ARG A 136 -16.87 2.03 -1.09
N PRO A 137 -16.79 0.80 -0.55
CA PRO A 137 -17.15 -0.37 -1.34
C PRO A 137 -18.59 -0.20 -1.81
N ASN A 138 -18.85 -0.44 -3.10
CA ASN A 138 -20.21 -0.45 -3.63
C ASN A 138 -21.02 -1.49 -2.85
N ARG A 139 -21.88 -1.04 -1.93
CA ARG A 139 -22.77 -1.91 -1.15
C ARG A 139 -23.93 -2.50 -1.97
N ASN A 140 -23.94 -2.29 -3.30
CA ASN A 140 -25.05 -2.69 -4.17
C ASN A 140 -24.87 -4.07 -4.83
N SER A 141 -23.88 -4.86 -4.41
CA SER A 141 -23.73 -6.25 -4.89
C SER A 141 -24.34 -7.23 -3.89
N SER A 142 -25.61 -7.04 -3.51
CA SER A 142 -26.38 -8.09 -2.86
C SER A 142 -27.77 -8.17 -3.48
N VAL A 143 -28.10 -9.37 -3.95
CA VAL A 143 -29.43 -9.88 -4.27
C VAL A 143 -30.00 -9.48 -5.64
N THR A 144 -29.79 -10.36 -6.63
CA THR A 144 -30.92 -10.92 -7.39
C THR A 144 -30.70 -12.42 -7.55
N GLY A 145 -31.22 -13.18 -6.59
CA GLY A 145 -31.82 -14.45 -6.94
C GLY A 145 -33.09 -14.14 -7.72
N GLU A 146 -33.04 -14.24 -9.05
CA GLU A 146 -34.23 -14.43 -9.86
C GLU A 146 -34.07 -15.69 -10.72
N ARG A 147 -34.54 -16.76 -10.10
CA ARG A 147 -35.18 -17.89 -10.76
C ARG A 147 -36.27 -17.34 -11.68
N ARG A 148 -36.11 -17.38 -13.01
CA ARG A 148 -37.27 -17.40 -13.93
C ARG A 148 -37.03 -18.31 -15.14
N ASN A 149 -37.94 -19.27 -15.22
CA ASN A 149 -38.21 -20.12 -16.36
C ASN A 149 -38.55 -19.30 -17.61
N SER A 150 -38.27 -19.96 -18.73
CA SER A 150 -38.81 -19.78 -20.08
C SER A 150 -40.22 -19.17 -20.20
N SER A 151 -40.36 -18.19 -21.09
CA SER A 151 -41.33 -18.20 -22.20
C SER A 151 -41.06 -17.04 -23.16
N SER A 152 -41.28 -17.31 -24.45
CA SER A 152 -41.29 -16.43 -25.63
C SER A 152 -42.20 -15.20 -25.45
N SER A 153 -42.17 -14.10 -26.23
CA SER A 153 -41.95 -13.93 -27.69
C SER A 153 -41.82 -12.42 -28.01
N GLN A 154 -40.90 -12.08 -28.91
CA GLN A 154 -40.87 -10.97 -29.90
C GLN A 154 -40.91 -9.46 -29.52
N PRO A 155 -40.35 -8.59 -30.40
CA PRO A 155 -39.86 -7.24 -30.06
C PRO A 155 -40.73 -6.11 -30.63
N ASP A 156 -40.55 -4.87 -30.16
CA ASP A 156 -40.56 -3.68 -31.03
C ASP A 156 -40.02 -2.38 -30.40
N SER A 157 -39.23 -1.67 -31.21
CA SER A 157 -39.08 -0.21 -31.38
C SER A 157 -38.50 0.72 -30.29
N LEU A 158 -37.27 1.21 -30.58
CA LEU A 158 -36.83 2.63 -30.72
C LEU A 158 -37.35 3.72 -29.75
N ALA A 159 -36.43 4.36 -29.00
CA ALA A 159 -36.23 5.83 -29.03
C ALA A 159 -34.99 6.31 -28.24
N SER A 160 -34.11 7.00 -28.97
CA SER A 160 -33.21 8.13 -28.66
C SER A 160 -32.80 8.49 -27.22
N GLY A 161 -31.49 8.66 -27.04
CA GLY A 161 -30.87 9.28 -25.85
C GLY A 161 -30.58 10.78 -25.95
N SER A 162 -30.12 11.31 -24.81
CA SER A 162 -29.29 12.50 -24.51
C SER A 162 -29.63 12.87 -23.06
N GLY A 163 -28.74 13.04 -22.08
CA GLY A 163 -27.37 13.55 -22.08
C GLY A 163 -27.39 14.87 -21.31
N GLY A 164 -27.07 14.87 -20.01
CA GLY A 164 -27.06 16.09 -19.20
C GLY A 164 -26.42 15.90 -17.82
N ARG A 165 -25.11 16.17 -17.73
CA ARG A 165 -24.29 16.18 -16.52
C ARG A 165 -24.55 17.46 -15.70
N GLY A 166 -24.96 17.31 -14.45
CA GLY A 166 -24.93 18.39 -13.44
C GLY A 166 -23.68 18.27 -12.57
N SER A 167 -22.77 19.23 -12.72
CA SER A 167 -21.56 19.41 -11.91
C SER A 167 -21.95 20.08 -10.58
N ILE A 168 -21.58 19.49 -9.44
CA ILE A 168 -21.61 20.17 -8.14
C ILE A 168 -20.20 20.10 -7.56
N VAL A 169 -19.47 21.20 -7.73
CA VAL A 169 -18.21 21.48 -7.05
C VAL A 169 -18.57 21.97 -5.64
N GLY A 170 -18.30 21.13 -4.64
CA GLY A 170 -18.42 21.49 -3.23
C GLY A 170 -17.04 21.43 -2.57
N SER A 171 -16.46 22.60 -2.31
CA SER A 171 -15.21 22.77 -1.58
C SER A 171 -15.28 22.12 -0.20
N LEU A 172 -14.28 21.30 0.15
CA LEU A 172 -14.11 20.75 1.49
C LEU A 172 -13.07 21.57 2.28
N PRO A 173 -13.25 21.70 3.61
CA PRO A 173 -12.50 22.64 4.44
C PRO A 173 -11.05 22.19 4.65
N SER A 174 -10.15 23.13 4.46
CA SER A 174 -8.77 23.12 4.93
C SER A 174 -8.75 23.11 6.46
N ASN A 175 -8.60 21.93 7.07
CA ASN A 175 -7.98 21.69 8.39
C ASN A 175 -8.20 20.23 8.79
N LEU A 176 -7.28 19.33 8.40
CA LEU A 176 -7.29 17.95 8.88
C LEU A 176 -5.88 17.46 9.26
N PHE A 177 -5.14 18.28 9.99
CA PHE A 177 -4.00 17.81 10.77
C PHE A 177 -4.04 18.46 12.14
N ALA A 178 -4.70 17.79 13.10
CA ALA A 178 -4.49 18.08 14.51
C ALA A 178 -3.06 17.61 14.85
N SER A 179 -2.17 18.58 15.10
CA SER A 179 -0.81 18.33 15.54
C SER A 179 -0.85 17.72 16.95
N VAL A 180 -0.54 16.43 17.08
CA VAL A 180 -0.34 15.79 18.38
C VAL A 180 0.98 16.32 18.95
N LYS A 181 0.91 17.09 20.05
CA LYS A 181 2.10 17.46 20.81
C LYS A 181 2.53 16.25 21.65
N VAL A 182 3.76 15.83 21.46
CA VAL A 182 4.41 14.81 22.28
C VAL A 182 5.47 15.46 23.16
N ASP A 183 5.64 14.94 24.38
CA ASP A 183 6.67 15.43 25.30
C ASP A 183 8.09 15.01 24.85
N SER A 184 9.11 15.46 25.59
CA SER A 184 10.52 15.13 25.31
C SER A 184 10.86 13.64 25.44
N MET A 185 9.90 12.81 25.86
CA MET A 185 9.99 11.35 25.90
C MET A 185 9.04 10.67 24.90
N GLY A 186 8.43 11.42 23.99
CA GLY A 186 7.57 10.91 22.92
C GLY A 186 6.17 10.49 23.36
N ARG A 187 5.71 10.87 24.56
CA ARG A 187 4.36 10.53 25.02
C ARG A 187 3.35 11.59 24.59
N PRO A 188 2.14 11.20 24.16
CA PRO A 188 1.10 12.17 23.82
C PRO A 188 0.75 13.01 25.04
N GLN A 189 0.84 14.33 24.92
CA GLN A 189 0.26 15.24 25.92
C GLN A 189 -1.24 15.30 25.65
N GLY A 190 -2.02 14.79 26.60
CA GLY A 190 -3.49 14.88 26.59
C GLY A 190 -3.99 16.29 26.86
#